data_AF-A0A7J6SCC0-F1
#
_entry.id   AF-A0A7J6SCC0-F1
#
_cell.length_a   1.000
_cell.length_b   1.000
_cell.length_c   1.000
_cell.angle_alpha   90.00
_cell.angle_beta   90.00
_cell.angle_gamma   90.00
#
_symmetry.space_group_name_H-M   'P 1'
#
loop_
_entity.id
_entity.type
_entity.pdbx_description
1 polymer ?
#
loop_
_entity_poly.entity_id
_entity_poly.type
_entity_poly.pdbx_seq_one_letter_code
_entity_poly.pdbx_strand_id
1 'polypeptide(L)'
;VQSIGHAIGLDMHLAPEYLKDGPELTEWEAEVRETMHDVRDPDLWGSAYDKILGLNLHPKYGGWYAYRLVVVIDLELEEALCQPPRCDIGLTEQQKRDILMEFNAQPDLGRWRDLPDGRTRRWQYDAGQYMYFHEKNRAKRARFMELMYNESTME
;
A
#
# COMPACT_ATOMS: atom_id res chain seq x y z
N VAL A 1 -7.88 -6.13 6.62
CA VAL A 1 -7.26 -6.99 5.58
C VAL A 1 -5.74 -7.06 5.70
N GLN A 2 -5.06 -5.92 5.89
CA GLN A 2 -3.60 -5.85 6.11
C GLN A 2 -3.06 -6.81 7.19
N SER A 3 -3.73 -6.87 8.35
CA SER A 3 -3.34 -7.80 9.43
C SER A 3 -3.48 -9.28 9.04
N ILE A 4 -4.42 -9.60 8.14
CA ILE A 4 -4.61 -10.98 7.65
C ILE A 4 -3.42 -11.37 6.77
N GLY A 5 -3.06 -10.54 5.78
CA GLY A 5 -1.91 -10.79 4.91
C GLY A 5 -0.61 -10.95 5.71
N HIS A 6 -0.42 -10.13 6.73
CA HIS A 6 0.70 -10.25 7.65
C HIS A 6 0.69 -11.57 8.43
N ALA A 7 -0.46 -11.94 9.01
CA ALA A 7 -0.60 -13.14 9.84
C ALA A 7 -0.36 -14.44 9.05
N ILE A 8 -0.65 -14.44 7.75
CA ILE A 8 -0.42 -15.57 6.84
C ILE A 8 0.90 -15.46 6.06
N GLY A 9 1.78 -14.51 6.41
CA GLY A 9 3.09 -14.38 5.76
C GLY A 9 3.05 -14.04 4.27
N LEU A 10 1.93 -13.52 3.76
CA LEU A 10 1.77 -13.15 2.34
C LEU A 10 2.60 -11.90 1.99
N ASP A 11 2.64 -10.96 2.91
CA ASP A 11 3.24 -9.64 2.73
C ASP A 11 3.77 -9.09 4.05
N MET A 12 4.69 -8.14 3.95
CA MET A 12 5.24 -7.44 5.09
C MET A 12 4.30 -6.29 5.47
N HIS A 13 3.79 -6.29 6.70
CA HIS A 13 3.07 -5.13 7.23
C HIS A 13 4.08 -4.14 7.81
N LEU A 14 4.07 -2.93 7.26
CA LEU A 14 4.92 -1.83 7.67
C LEU A 14 4.04 -0.76 8.32
N ALA A 15 4.34 -0.43 9.56
CA ALA A 15 3.60 0.54 10.35
C ALA A 15 4.58 1.23 11.32
N PRO A 16 4.24 2.44 11.83
CA PRO A 16 5.12 3.20 12.73
C PRO A 16 5.58 2.39 13.95
N GLU A 17 4.72 1.49 14.46
CA GLU A 17 4.99 0.66 15.64
C GLU A 17 6.07 -0.40 15.41
N TYR A 18 6.51 -0.61 14.16
CA TYR A 18 7.59 -1.52 13.78
C TYR A 18 8.89 -0.80 13.41
N LEU A 19 8.94 0.53 13.56
CA LEU A 19 10.16 1.31 13.45
C LEU A 19 10.94 1.26 14.77
N LYS A 20 12.25 1.44 14.69
CA LYS A 20 13.11 1.49 15.88
C LYS A 20 12.79 2.72 16.74
N ASP A 21 12.53 2.50 18.03
CA ASP A 21 12.34 3.57 19.02
C ASP A 21 13.58 4.48 19.16
N GLY A 22 13.34 5.77 19.39
CA GLY A 22 14.37 6.77 19.64
C GLY A 22 13.91 8.20 19.33
N PRO A 23 14.74 9.22 19.63
CA PRO A 23 14.42 10.61 19.31
C PRO A 23 14.19 10.83 17.81
N GLU A 24 14.92 10.11 16.95
CA GLU A 24 14.74 10.12 15.49
C GLU A 24 13.31 9.72 15.07
N LEU A 25 12.67 8.78 15.78
CA LEU A 25 11.31 8.37 15.47
C LEU A 25 10.33 9.49 15.79
N THR A 26 10.48 10.16 16.94
CA THR A 26 9.63 11.29 17.32
C THR A 26 9.75 12.46 16.37
N GLU A 27 10.98 12.80 15.96
CA GLU A 27 11.25 13.85 14.97
C GLU A 27 10.62 13.50 13.61
N TRP A 28 10.83 12.27 13.15
CA TRP A 28 10.24 11.78 11.90
C TRP A 28 8.70 11.79 11.95
N GLU A 29 8.08 11.35 13.05
CA GLU A 29 6.62 11.38 13.15
C GLU A 29 6.06 12.81 13.14
N ALA A 30 6.77 13.77 13.73
CA ALA A 30 6.38 15.18 13.68
C ALA A 30 6.40 15.72 12.25
N GLU A 31 7.48 15.45 11.50
CA GLU A 31 7.63 15.83 10.09
C GLU A 31 6.54 15.21 9.20
N VAL A 32 6.25 13.91 9.39
CA VAL A 32 5.22 13.20 8.62
C VAL A 32 3.84 13.80 8.91
N ARG A 33 3.52 14.07 10.18
CA ARG A 33 2.22 14.66 10.56
C ARG A 33 2.06 16.06 9.98
N GLU A 34 3.09 16.90 10.05
CA GLU A 34 3.09 18.23 9.43
C GLU A 34 2.78 18.13 7.93
N THR A 35 3.51 17.29 7.21
CA THR A 35 3.34 17.14 5.76
C THR A 35 2.00 16.49 5.39
N MET A 36 1.49 15.56 6.21
CA MET A 36 0.18 14.96 6.03
C MET A 36 -0.95 15.97 6.15
N HIS A 37 -0.84 16.93 7.07
CA HIS A 37 -1.88 17.93 7.31
C HIS A 37 -2.08 18.88 6.13
N ASP A 38 -1.05 19.06 5.29
CA ASP A 38 -1.14 19.83 4.04
C ASP A 38 -1.99 19.14 2.96
N VAL A 39 -2.15 17.82 3.03
CA VAL A 39 -2.83 17.02 1.98
C VAL A 39 -4.10 16.32 2.46
N ARG A 40 -4.34 16.29 3.77
CA ARG A 40 -5.53 15.68 4.37
C ARG A 40 -6.58 16.72 4.69
N ASP A 41 -7.82 16.39 4.35
CA ASP A 41 -8.99 17.15 4.75
C ASP A 41 -9.52 16.60 6.09
N PRO A 42 -9.60 17.42 7.15
CA PRO A 42 -10.09 16.97 8.47
C PRO A 42 -11.48 16.35 8.44
N ASP A 43 -12.39 16.88 7.62
CA ASP A 43 -13.78 16.41 7.53
C ASP A 43 -13.87 15.05 6.83
N LEU A 44 -12.98 14.80 5.86
CA LEU A 44 -12.90 13.50 5.17
C LEU A 44 -12.18 12.42 5.98
N TRP A 45 -11.20 12.79 6.79
CA TRP A 45 -10.35 11.84 7.51
C TRP A 45 -10.81 11.55 8.95
N GLY A 46 -11.58 12.45 9.57
CA GLY A 46 -12.14 12.27 10.91
C GLY A 46 -11.09 11.86 11.93
N SER A 47 -11.34 10.78 12.68
CA SER A 47 -10.42 10.29 13.73
C SER A 47 -9.07 9.78 13.20
N ALA A 48 -8.91 9.60 11.89
CA ALA A 48 -7.66 9.16 11.27
C ALA A 48 -6.80 10.33 10.78
N TYR A 49 -7.24 11.58 10.94
CA TYR A 49 -6.55 12.77 10.45
C TYR A 49 -5.07 12.81 10.89
N ASP A 50 -4.82 12.76 12.20
CA ASP A 50 -3.46 12.78 12.78
C ASP A 50 -2.72 11.43 12.74
N LYS A 51 -3.37 10.37 12.23
CA LYS A 51 -2.83 9.01 12.31
C LYS A 51 -1.92 8.72 11.11
N ILE A 52 -0.66 8.40 11.40
CA ILE A 52 0.25 7.81 10.41
C ILE A 52 -0.22 6.36 10.16
N LEU A 53 -0.68 6.09 8.94
CA LEU A 53 -1.23 4.80 8.57
C LEU A 53 -0.11 3.83 8.16
N GLY A 54 -0.26 2.57 8.56
CA GLY A 54 0.53 1.47 8.04
C GLY A 54 0.04 0.97 6.68
N LEU A 55 0.91 0.27 5.98
CA LEU A 55 0.66 -0.35 4.68
C LEU A 55 1.25 -1.76 4.62
N ASN A 56 0.93 -2.50 3.56
CA ASN A 56 1.53 -3.80 3.32
C ASN A 56 2.27 -3.80 2.00
N LEU A 57 3.45 -4.39 1.98
CA LEU A 57 4.29 -4.58 0.81
C LEU A 57 4.38 -6.06 0.49
N HIS A 58 4.05 -6.44 -0.73
CA HIS A 58 4.24 -7.79 -1.22
C HIS A 58 5.69 -7.98 -1.69
N PRO A 59 6.37 -9.09 -1.37
CA PRO A 59 7.80 -9.28 -1.69
C PRO A 59 8.11 -9.29 -3.20
N LYS A 60 7.09 -9.52 -4.03
CA LYS A 60 7.19 -9.52 -5.50
C LYS A 60 6.63 -8.25 -6.14
N TYR A 61 5.59 -7.65 -5.56
CA TYR A 61 4.81 -6.59 -6.20
C TYR A 61 4.99 -5.23 -5.51
N GLY A 62 5.67 -5.18 -4.36
CA GLY A 62 5.68 -4.00 -3.50
C GLY A 62 4.24 -3.62 -3.13
N GLY A 63 3.86 -2.37 -3.36
CA GLY A 63 2.49 -1.88 -3.21
C GLY A 63 1.64 -1.97 -4.49
N TRP A 64 2.12 -2.57 -5.58
CA TRP A 64 1.38 -2.74 -6.84
C TRP A 64 0.40 -3.93 -6.79
N TYR A 65 -0.40 -3.99 -5.73
CA TYR A 65 -1.45 -4.98 -5.55
C TYR A 65 -2.54 -4.42 -4.63
N ALA A 66 -3.66 -5.12 -4.54
CA ALA A 66 -4.71 -4.83 -3.57
C ALA A 66 -5.38 -6.13 -3.14
N TYR A 67 -5.71 -6.26 -1.85
CA TYR A 67 -6.61 -7.31 -1.40
C TYR A 67 -7.97 -7.17 -2.06
N ARG A 68 -8.58 -8.30 -2.43
CA ARG A 68 -9.88 -8.31 -3.12
C ARG A 68 -10.97 -9.02 -2.34
N LEU A 69 -10.64 -10.17 -1.74
CA LEU A 69 -11.62 -11.04 -1.12
C LEU A 69 -10.98 -11.80 0.04
N VAL A 70 -11.74 -11.97 1.12
CA VAL A 70 -11.47 -12.94 2.18
C VAL A 70 -12.59 -13.96 2.13
N VAL A 71 -12.25 -15.23 1.93
CA VAL A 71 -13.21 -16.33 1.95
C VAL A 71 -13.10 -17.02 3.30
N VAL A 72 -14.19 -17.05 4.04
CA VAL A 72 -14.29 -17.76 5.32
C VAL A 72 -15.04 -19.05 5.07
N ILE A 73 -14.39 -20.17 5.35
CA ILE A 73 -14.96 -21.50 5.21
C ILE A 73 -14.99 -22.10 6.61
N ASP A 74 -16.16 -22.55 7.03
CA ASP A 74 -16.31 -23.31 8.26
C ASP A 74 -15.86 -24.75 7.98
N LEU A 75 -14.74 -25.16 8.59
CA LEU A 75 -14.15 -26.47 8.41
C LEU A 75 -14.00 -27.11 9.79
N GLU A 76 -14.48 -28.34 9.94
CA GLU A 76 -14.04 -29.22 11.03
C GLU A 76 -12.58 -29.61 10.72
N LEU A 77 -11.64 -28.88 11.32
CA LEU A 77 -10.21 -29.12 11.11
C LEU A 77 -9.73 -30.27 12.01
N GLU A 78 -9.48 -31.43 11.41
CA GLU A 78 -8.85 -32.59 12.08
C GLU A 78 -7.33 -32.43 12.26
N GLU A 79 -6.69 -31.52 11.51
CA GLU A 79 -5.24 -31.25 11.59
C GLU A 79 -4.93 -29.76 11.86
N ALA A 80 -3.89 -29.52 12.66
CA ALA A 80 -3.44 -28.17 13.02
C ALA A 80 -2.78 -27.49 11.81
N LEU A 81 -3.42 -26.45 11.26
CA LEU A 81 -2.79 -25.58 10.27
C LEU A 81 -1.57 -24.87 10.90
N CYS A 82 -0.40 -25.08 10.32
CA CYS A 82 0.82 -24.38 10.74
C CYS A 82 0.81 -22.93 10.27
N GLN A 83 1.08 -22.00 11.19
CA GLN A 83 1.26 -20.60 10.83
C GLN A 83 2.56 -20.44 10.01
N PRO A 84 2.51 -19.82 8.82
CA PRO A 84 3.70 -19.56 8.03
C PRO A 84 4.59 -18.50 8.71
N PRO A 85 5.89 -18.45 8.38
CA PRO A 85 6.77 -17.40 8.87
C PRO A 85 6.31 -16.03 8.37
N ARG A 86 6.63 -14.99 9.15
CA ARG A 86 6.36 -13.60 8.74
C ARG A 86 7.19 -13.25 7.50
N CYS A 87 6.58 -12.53 6.57
CA CYS A 87 7.28 -12.00 5.42
C CYS A 87 8.19 -10.84 5.84
N ASP A 88 9.48 -10.93 5.51
CA ASP A 88 10.46 -9.86 5.64
C ASP A 88 11.06 -9.57 4.25
N ILE A 89 10.98 -8.32 3.83
CA ILE A 89 11.48 -7.85 2.53
C ILE A 89 12.94 -7.37 2.65
N GLY A 90 13.49 -7.25 3.86
CA GLY A 90 14.86 -6.81 4.10
C GLY A 90 15.04 -5.30 3.94
N LEU A 91 14.03 -4.51 4.32
CA LEU A 91 14.09 -3.05 4.28
C LEU A 91 14.93 -2.50 5.44
N THR A 92 15.77 -1.51 5.15
CA THR A 92 16.46 -0.73 6.19
C THR A 92 15.47 0.18 6.93
N GLU A 93 15.83 0.64 8.13
CA GLU A 93 14.99 1.60 8.88
C GLU A 93 14.72 2.88 8.10
N GLN A 94 15.70 3.38 7.34
CA GLN A 94 15.49 4.55 6.50
C GLN A 94 14.49 4.27 5.38
N GLN A 95 14.62 3.15 4.69
CA GLN A 95 13.67 2.76 3.62
C GLN A 95 12.24 2.61 4.16
N LYS A 96 12.09 2.05 5.37
CA LYS A 96 10.79 1.95 6.05
C LYS A 96 10.17 3.33 6.30
N ARG A 97 10.96 4.27 6.82
CA ARG A 97 10.55 5.66 7.06
C ARG A 97 10.16 6.39 5.77
N ASP A 98 10.99 6.27 4.74
CA ASP A 98 10.75 6.92 3.44
C ASP A 98 9.44 6.42 2.81
N ILE A 99 9.21 5.10 2.81
CA ILE A 99 7.99 4.50 2.25
C ILE A 99 6.75 4.92 3.04
N LEU A 100 6.81 4.92 4.38
CA LEU A 100 5.70 5.36 5.23
C LEU A 100 5.39 6.85 5.02
N MET A 101 6.42 7.70 4.89
CA MET A 101 6.27 9.11 4.58
C MET A 101 5.58 9.32 3.23
N GLU A 102 6.08 8.67 2.17
CA GLU A 102 5.48 8.77 0.83
C GLU A 102 4.02 8.28 0.81
N PHE A 103 3.72 7.18 1.49
CA PHE A 103 2.35 6.66 1.55
C PHE A 103 1.38 7.62 2.25
N ASN A 104 1.84 8.28 3.31
CA ASN A 104 0.98 9.11 4.13
C ASN A 104 0.86 10.55 3.61
N ALA A 105 1.95 11.12 3.10
CA ALA A 105 2.03 12.50 2.66
C ALA A 105 1.88 12.69 1.15
N GLN A 106 2.26 11.70 0.33
CA GLN A 106 2.21 11.80 -1.14
C GLN A 106 1.64 10.53 -1.80
N PRO A 107 0.49 10.01 -1.35
CA PRO A 107 -0.05 8.72 -1.82
C PRO A 107 -0.30 8.68 -3.33
N ASP A 108 -0.70 9.82 -3.91
CA ASP A 108 -1.09 9.98 -5.32
C ASP A 108 0.10 9.88 -6.29
N LEU A 109 1.35 9.94 -5.81
CA LEU A 109 2.53 9.70 -6.65
C LEU A 109 2.84 8.21 -6.82
N GLY A 110 2.27 7.35 -5.96
CA GLY A 110 2.44 5.90 -6.03
C GLY A 110 3.87 5.36 -5.80
N ARG A 111 4.86 6.21 -5.50
CA ARG A 111 6.27 5.82 -5.33
C ARG A 111 6.49 4.82 -4.19
N TRP A 112 5.71 4.95 -3.12
CA TRP A 112 5.68 4.04 -1.97
C TRP A 112 5.40 2.59 -2.35
N ARG A 113 4.87 2.34 -3.56
CA ARG A 113 4.59 1.00 -4.08
C ARG A 113 5.85 0.30 -4.60
N ASP A 114 6.91 1.04 -4.90
CA ASP A 114 8.14 0.46 -5.43
C ASP A 114 9.05 -0.04 -4.32
N LEU A 115 9.63 -1.23 -4.53
CA LEU A 115 10.68 -1.71 -3.65
C LEU A 115 12.01 -1.06 -4.03
N PRO A 116 12.83 -0.63 -3.04
CA PRO A 116 14.05 0.15 -3.29
C PRO A 116 15.07 -0.50 -4.22
N ASP A 117 15.05 -1.83 -4.34
CA ASP A 117 15.95 -2.58 -5.20
C ASP A 117 15.44 -2.79 -6.64
N GLY A 118 14.29 -2.19 -6.97
CA GLY A 118 13.73 -2.16 -8.31
C GLY A 118 13.09 -3.48 -8.76
N ARG A 119 12.98 -4.49 -7.90
CA ARG A 119 12.39 -5.80 -8.29
C ARG A 119 10.91 -5.71 -8.71
N THR A 120 10.23 -4.62 -8.35
CA THR A 120 8.83 -4.36 -8.70
C THR A 120 8.60 -3.89 -10.14
N ARG A 121 9.63 -3.41 -10.85
CA ARG A 121 9.49 -2.74 -12.16
C ARG A 121 8.63 -3.50 -13.18
N ARG A 122 8.80 -4.82 -13.26
CA ARG A 122 8.04 -5.69 -14.18
C ARG A 122 6.59 -5.98 -13.74
N TRP A 123 6.21 -5.55 -12.54
CA TRP A 123 4.91 -5.81 -11.91
C TRP A 123 4.15 -4.54 -11.60
N GLN A 124 4.70 -3.38 -11.98
CA GLN A 124 4.00 -2.11 -11.85
C GLN A 124 2.72 -2.14 -12.68
N TYR A 125 1.75 -1.33 -12.27
CA TYR A 125 0.63 -1.05 -13.14
C TYR A 125 1.14 -0.40 -14.42
N ASP A 126 0.59 -0.82 -15.56
CA ASP A 126 0.85 -0.11 -16.81
C ASP A 126 0.26 1.31 -16.74
N ALA A 127 0.60 2.16 -17.73
CA ALA A 127 0.14 3.54 -17.77
C ALA A 127 -1.39 3.66 -17.73
N GLY A 128 -2.11 2.73 -18.35
CA GLY A 128 -3.58 2.74 -18.36
C GLY A 128 -4.16 2.37 -17.01
N GLN A 129 -3.64 1.33 -16.36
CA GLN A 129 -4.00 0.95 -15.00
C GLN A 129 -3.67 2.06 -14.00
N TYR A 130 -2.50 2.69 -14.12
CA TYR A 130 -2.10 3.82 -13.29
C TYR A 130 -3.12 4.96 -13.39
N MET A 131 -3.43 5.41 -14.61
CA MET A 131 -4.41 6.47 -14.83
C MET A 131 -5.81 6.07 -14.33
N TYR A 132 -6.23 4.83 -14.59
CA TYR A 132 -7.52 4.33 -14.15
C TYR A 132 -7.65 4.35 -12.61
N PHE A 133 -6.62 3.97 -11.86
CA PHE A 133 -6.72 3.94 -10.39
C PHE A 133 -6.54 5.31 -9.72
N HIS A 134 -5.89 6.28 -10.36
CA HIS A 134 -5.73 7.63 -9.81
C HIS A 134 -6.91 8.57 -10.12
N GLU A 135 -7.70 8.30 -11.15
CA GLU A 135 -8.87 9.11 -11.46
C GLU A 135 -10.03 8.85 -10.47
N LYS A 136 -10.33 9.85 -9.64
CA LYS A 136 -11.39 9.77 -8.61
C LYS A 136 -12.79 9.80 -9.23
N ASN A 137 -12.95 10.43 -10.41
CA ASN A 137 -14.23 10.52 -11.11
C ASN A 137 -14.56 9.22 -11.89
N ARG A 138 -15.60 8.51 -11.44
CA ARG A 138 -16.07 7.26 -12.06
C ARG A 138 -16.45 7.40 -13.55
N ALA A 139 -17.09 8.49 -13.95
CA ALA A 139 -17.52 8.69 -15.33
C ALA A 139 -16.32 8.89 -16.27
N LYS A 140 -15.30 9.64 -15.82
CA LYS A 140 -14.04 9.79 -16.57
C LYS A 140 -13.32 8.45 -16.70
N ARG A 141 -13.27 7.63 -15.64
CA ARG A 141 -12.72 6.27 -15.72
C ARG A 141 -13.45 5.38 -16.73
N ALA A 142 -14.78 5.42 -16.73
CA ALA A 142 -15.57 4.66 -17.70
C ALA A 142 -15.25 5.10 -19.14
N ARG A 143 -15.23 6.41 -19.38
CA ARG A 143 -14.89 6.96 -20.70
C ARG A 143 -13.47 6.61 -21.14
N PHE A 144 -12.51 6.65 -20.22
CA PHE A 144 -11.13 6.24 -20.50
C PHE A 144 -11.06 4.79 -20.97
N MET A 145 -11.77 3.87 -20.30
CA MET A 145 -11.82 2.46 -20.71
C MET A 145 -12.48 2.24 -22.08
N GLU A 146 -13.55 2.99 -22.39
CA GLU A 146 -14.18 2.94 -23.73
C GLU A 146 -13.19 3.33 -24.84
N LEU A 147 -12.40 4.38 -24.62
CA LEU A 147 -11.43 4.87 -25.61
C LEU A 147 -10.30 3.85 -25.81
N MET A 148 -9.73 3.32 -24.72
CA MET A 148 -8.69 2.28 -24.77
C MET A 148 -9.16 1.02 -25.48
N TYR A 149 -10.42 0.61 -25.27
CA TYR A 149 -10.99 -0.56 -25.91
C TYR A 149 -11.13 -0.37 -27.42
N ASN A 150 -11.65 0.79 -27.86
CA ASN A 150 -11.83 1.07 -29.28
C ASN A 150 -10.50 1.12 -30.05
N GLU A 151 -9.43 1.65 -29.45
CA GLU A 151 -8.08 1.64 -30.05
C GLU A 151 -7.58 0.21 -30.24
N SER A 152 -7.75 -0.67 -29.25
CA SER A 152 -7.30 -2.07 -29.33
C SER A 152 -8.04 -2.92 -30.37
N THR A 153 -9.24 -2.51 -30.79
CA THR A 153 -10.04 -3.21 -31.82
C THR A 153 -9.77 -2.73 -33.24
N MET A 154 -8.97 -1.68 -33.42
CA MET A 154 -8.58 -1.15 -34.74
C MET A 154 -7.22 -1.68 -35.22
N GLU A 155 -6.46 -2.35 -34.36
CA GLU A 155 -5.23 -3.10 -34.69
C GLU A 155 -5.51 -4.58 -34.99
#